data_AF-A0A816XBF3-F1
#
_entry.id   AF-A0A816XBF3-F1
#
_cell.length_a   1.000
_cell.length_b   1.000
_cell.length_c   1.000
_cell.angle_alpha   90.00
_cell.angle_beta   90.00
_cell.angle_gamma   90.00
#
_symmetry.space_group_name_H-M   'P 1'
#
loop_
_entity.id
_entity.type
_entity.pdbx_description
1 polymer ?
#
loop_
_entity_poly.entity_id
_entity_poly.type
_entity_poly.pdbx_seq_one_letter_code
_entity_poly.pdbx_strand_id
1 'polypeptide(L)'
;MFAIVPQLSLTYQQRTITRIMTYYLMMLGSYRGFYILNWLYRYHAEGFWEPISFYCGCTQSLIYFYFFIHIYPQLTNENQWQSIDITKDSMNNINVKENINQVSKHDTPLLHNVV
;
A
#
# COMPACT_ATOMS: atom_id res chain seq x y z
N MET A 1 -1.04 -21.88 -1.05
CA MET A 1 -0.18 -20.70 -0.85
C MET A 1 0.36 -20.16 -2.16
N PHE A 2 0.81 -21.01 -3.10
CA PHE A 2 1.30 -20.58 -4.43
C PHE A 2 0.25 -19.86 -5.31
N ALA A 3 -1.04 -20.13 -5.15
CA ALA A 3 -2.09 -19.50 -5.94
C ALA A 3 -2.39 -18.03 -5.58
N ILE A 4 -2.03 -17.55 -4.39
CA ILE A 4 -2.33 -16.16 -3.96
C ILE A 4 -1.26 -15.16 -4.46
N VAL A 5 -0.07 -15.66 -4.81
CA VAL A 5 1.08 -14.86 -5.27
C VAL A 5 0.79 -14.08 -6.57
N PRO A 6 0.25 -14.69 -7.66
CA PRO A 6 -0.09 -13.94 -8.86
C PRO A 6 -1.19 -12.90 -8.61
N GLN A 7 -2.14 -13.21 -7.73
CA GLN A 7 -3.22 -12.30 -7.36
C GLN A 7 -2.71 -11.08 -6.57
N LEU A 8 -1.71 -11.27 -5.72
CA LEU A 8 -1.05 -10.17 -4.99
C LEU A 8 -0.16 -9.31 -5.91
N SER A 9 0.51 -9.92 -6.89
CA SER A 9 1.40 -9.23 -7.83
C SER A 9 0.64 -8.25 -8.73
N LEU A 10 -0.57 -8.61 -9.15
CA LEU A 10 -1.44 -7.72 -9.93
C LEU A 10 -1.89 -6.51 -9.12
N THR A 11 -2.18 -6.67 -7.83
CA THR A 11 -2.48 -5.56 -6.91
C THR A 11 -1.24 -4.71 -6.58
N TYR A 12 -0.05 -5.32 -6.49
CA TYR A 12 1.21 -4.58 -6.32
C TYR A 12 1.49 -3.66 -7.51
N GLN A 13 1.14 -4.11 -8.72
CA GLN A 13 1.26 -3.33 -9.95
C GLN A 13 0.31 -2.12 -9.97
N GLN A 14 -0.73 -2.11 -9.13
CA GLN A 14 -1.69 -1.00 -9.02
C GLN A 14 -1.19 0.18 -8.17
N ARG A 15 0.01 0.16 -7.55
CA ARG A 15 0.53 1.23 -6.65
C ARG A 15 -0.52 1.78 -5.66
N THR A 16 -1.46 0.94 -5.30
CA THR A 16 -2.47 1.19 -4.30
C THR A 16 -2.47 -0.07 -3.48
N ILE A 17 -1.43 -0.23 -2.68
CA ILE A 17 -1.43 -1.26 -1.65
C ILE A 17 -2.45 -0.79 -0.61
N THR A 18 -3.71 -1.17 -0.80
CA THR A 18 -4.78 -0.74 0.09
C THR A 18 -4.56 -1.41 1.44
N ARG A 19 -4.39 -0.60 2.49
CA ARG A 19 -4.17 -1.06 3.87
C ARG A 19 -5.14 -2.17 4.30
N ILE A 20 -6.38 -2.15 3.79
CA ILE A 20 -7.41 -3.18 4.05
C ILE A 20 -7.01 -4.59 3.61
N MET A 21 -6.34 -4.75 2.47
CA MET A 21 -5.94 -6.07 1.94
C MET A 21 -4.82 -6.67 2.78
N THR A 22 -3.91 -5.83 3.27
CA THR A 22 -2.86 -6.25 4.20
C THR A 22 -3.45 -6.80 5.50
N TYR A 23 -4.46 -6.12 6.08
CA TYR A 23 -5.15 -6.62 7.28
C TYR A 23 -5.91 -7.92 7.01
N TYR A 24 -6.54 -8.07 5.84
CA TYR A 24 -7.25 -9.30 5.46
C TYR A 24 -6.32 -10.52 5.40
N LEU A 25 -5.18 -10.39 4.73
CA LEU A 25 -4.19 -11.46 4.61
C LEU A 25 -3.56 -11.83 5.95
N MET A 26 -3.33 -10.83 6.81
CA MET A 26 -2.84 -11.04 8.17
C MET A 26 -3.84 -11.85 9.00
N MET A 27 -5.14 -11.52 8.93
CA MET A 27 -6.17 -12.28 9.65
C MET A 27 -6.28 -13.74 9.16
N LEU A 28 -6.18 -13.96 7.85
CA LEU A 28 -6.23 -15.30 7.25
C LEU A 28 -5.02 -16.17 7.64
N GLY A 29 -3.83 -15.58 7.75
CA GLY A 29 -2.63 -16.25 8.27
C GLY A 29 -2.74 -16.58 9.76
N SER A 30 -3.22 -15.64 10.57
CA SER A 30 -3.43 -15.82 12.01
C SER A 30 -4.48 -16.87 12.34
N TYR A 31 -5.54 -17.00 11.54
CA TYR A 31 -6.55 -18.06 11.70
C TYR A 31 -5.92 -19.47 11.69
N ARG A 32 -4.95 -19.72 10.79
CA ARG A 32 -4.23 -21.00 10.74
C ARG A 32 -3.23 -21.16 11.88
N GLY A 33 -2.60 -20.06 12.33
CA GLY A 33 -1.76 -20.05 13.53
C GLY A 33 -2.54 -20.42 14.81
N PHE A 34 -3.77 -19.93 14.96
CA PHE A 34 -4.65 -20.32 16.07
C PHE A 34 -5.05 -21.80 16.02
N TYR A 35 -5.20 -22.37 14.82
CA TYR A 35 -5.45 -23.81 14.66
C TYR A 35 -4.28 -24.67 15.15
N ILE A 36 -3.05 -24.18 14.95
CA ILE A 36 -1.83 -24.83 15.45
C ILE A 36 -1.74 -24.75 16.98
N LEU A 37 -2.22 -23.68 17.62
CA LEU A 37 -2.33 -23.61 19.08
C LEU A 37 -3.32 -24.64 19.65
N ASN A 38 -4.40 -24.94 18.92
CA ASN A 38 -5.33 -26.00 19.30
C ASN A 38 -4.66 -27.38 19.26
N TRP A 39 -3.76 -27.61 18.29
CA TRP A 39 -2.96 -28.84 18.22
C TRP A 39 -1.92 -28.91 19.33
N LEU A 40 -1.37 -27.78 19.80
CA LEU A 40 -0.49 -27.75 20.97
C LEU A 40 -1.25 -28.13 22.26
N TYR A 41 -2.50 -27.70 22.39
CA TYR A 41 -3.37 -28.15 23.50
C TYR A 41 -3.63 -29.65 23.43
N ARG A 42 -3.95 -30.16 22.23
CA ARG A 42 -4.17 -31.60 22.02
C ARG A 42 -2.89 -32.42 22.21
N TYR A 43 -1.73 -31.84 21.92
CA TYR A 43 -0.43 -32.46 22.16
C TYR A 43 -0.19 -32.74 23.65
N HIS A 44 -0.54 -31.79 24.51
CA HIS A 44 -0.44 -31.96 25.96
C HIS A 44 -1.45 -32.99 26.50
N ALA A 45 -2.55 -33.24 25.79
CA ALA A 45 -3.62 -34.14 26.23
C ALA A 45 -3.50 -35.58 25.69
N GLU A 46 -3.04 -35.78 24.45
CA GLU A 46 -3.04 -37.08 23.73
C GLU A 46 -1.63 -37.66 23.47
N GLY A 47 -0.54 -36.91 23.73
CA GLY A 47 0.83 -37.43 23.70
C GLY A 47 1.47 -37.63 22.32
N PHE A 48 0.79 -37.30 21.21
CA PHE A 48 1.29 -37.45 19.84
C PHE A 48 2.00 -36.20 19.31
N TRP A 49 3.34 -36.20 19.20
CA TRP A 49 4.12 -35.00 18.85
C TRP A 49 4.43 -34.88 17.36
N GLU A 50 3.93 -33.82 16.72
CA GLU A 50 4.42 -33.37 15.41
C GLU A 50 4.92 -31.91 15.47
N PRO A 51 6.13 -31.67 16.01
CA PRO A 51 6.71 -30.33 16.16
C PRO A 51 6.95 -29.63 14.82
N ILE A 52 7.09 -30.38 13.72
CA ILE A 52 7.33 -29.85 12.37
C ILE A 52 6.22 -28.89 11.92
N SER A 53 4.95 -29.21 12.22
CA SER A 53 3.80 -28.39 11.81
C SER A 53 3.74 -27.07 12.60
N PHE A 54 4.15 -27.10 13.87
CA PHE A 54 4.20 -25.93 14.75
C PHE A 54 5.25 -24.90 14.29
N TYR A 55 6.51 -25.35 14.11
CA TYR A 55 7.59 -24.45 13.68
C TYR A 55 7.35 -23.90 12.28
N CYS A 56 6.76 -24.69 11.38
CA CYS A 56 6.42 -24.24 10.04
C CYS A 56 5.35 -23.14 10.06
N GLY A 57 4.30 -23.29 10.88
CA GLY A 57 3.28 -22.25 11.08
C GLY A 57 3.81 -20.99 11.75
N CYS A 58 4.65 -21.10 12.78
CA CYS A 58 5.29 -19.95 13.42
C CYS A 58 6.19 -19.19 12.44
N THR A 59 7.02 -19.89 11.68
CA THR A 59 7.90 -19.29 10.67
C THR A 59 7.09 -18.59 9.59
N GLN A 60 5.96 -19.19 9.18
CA GLN A 60 5.05 -18.60 8.21
C GLN A 60 4.38 -17.32 8.73
N SER A 61 3.94 -17.28 9.98
CA SER A 61 3.41 -16.05 10.61
C SER A 61 4.49 -14.97 10.79
N LEU A 62 5.72 -15.36 11.15
CA LEU A 62 6.86 -14.45 11.27
C LEU A 62 7.21 -13.79 9.95
N ILE A 63 7.16 -14.53 8.83
CA ILE A 63 7.43 -13.97 7.50
C ILE A 63 6.39 -12.90 7.12
N TYR A 64 5.11 -13.12 7.45
CA TYR A 64 4.05 -12.14 7.19
C TYR A 64 4.17 -10.90 8.07
N PHE A 65 4.55 -11.08 9.34
CA PHE A 65 4.80 -9.97 10.25
C PHE A 65 6.02 -9.15 9.84
N TYR A 66 7.09 -9.81 9.37
CA TYR A 66 8.26 -9.16 8.80
C TYR A 66 7.89 -8.33 7.56
N PHE A 67 7.05 -8.88 6.69
CA PHE A 67 6.56 -8.16 5.51
C PHE A 67 5.71 -6.93 5.89
N PHE A 68 4.90 -7.03 6.94
CA PHE A 68 4.11 -5.92 7.48
C PHE A 68 4.99 -4.78 8.00
N ILE A 69 6.00 -5.10 8.83
CA ILE A 69 6.97 -4.13 9.35
C ILE A 69 7.70 -3.44 8.20
N HIS A 70 8.07 -4.18 7.15
CA HIS A 70 8.78 -3.61 6.00
C HIS A 70 7.87 -2.75 5.13
N ILE A 71 6.59 -3.12 4.93
CA ILE A 71 5.63 -2.40 4.08
C ILE A 71 5.02 -1.16 4.75
N TYR A 72 4.89 -1.13 6.08
CA TYR A 72 4.34 0.01 6.81
C TYR A 72 5.03 1.37 6.53
N PRO A 73 6.37 1.46 6.55
CA PRO A 73 7.06 2.70 6.19
C PRO A 73 6.94 3.02 4.70
N GLN A 74 6.78 2.01 3.83
CA GLN A 74 6.59 2.18 2.39
C GLN A 74 5.21 2.79 2.07
N LEU A 75 4.15 2.25 2.70
CA LEU A 75 2.78 2.78 2.63
C LEU A 75 2.70 4.22 3.12
N THR A 76 3.46 4.56 4.16
CA THR A 76 3.48 5.92 4.70
C THR A 76 4.07 6.92 3.69
N ASN A 77 5.15 6.55 3.01
CA ASN A 77 5.76 7.39 1.98
C ASN A 77 4.90 7.52 0.70
N GLU A 78 4.22 6.46 0.27
CA GLU A 78 3.36 6.49 -0.92
C GLU A 78 2.23 7.52 -0.82
N ASN A 79 1.60 7.63 0.35
CA ASN A 79 0.59 8.67 0.63
C ASN A 79 1.16 10.09 0.51
N GLN A 80 2.46 10.28 0.79
CA GLN A 80 3.13 11.57 0.64
C GLN A 80 3.41 11.90 -0.83
N TRP A 81 3.90 10.95 -1.63
CA TRP A 81 4.15 11.15 -3.07
C TRP A 81 2.87 11.53 -3.84
N GLN A 82 1.72 10.92 -3.52
CA GLN A 82 0.43 11.28 -4.10
C GLN A 82 0.02 12.74 -3.81
N SER A 83 0.24 13.22 -2.58
CA SER A 83 -0.05 14.63 -2.23
C SER A 83 0.88 15.63 -2.94
N ILE A 84 2.13 15.23 -3.19
CA ILE A 84 3.11 16.05 -3.91
C ILE A 84 2.75 16.17 -5.39
N ASP A 85 2.30 15.08 -6.03
CA ASP A 85 1.94 15.09 -7.46
C ASP A 85 0.69 15.96 -7.71
N ILE A 86 -0.34 15.84 -6.89
CA ILE A 86 -1.53 16.71 -6.93
C ILE A 86 -1.15 18.19 -6.74
N THR A 87 -0.20 18.46 -5.83
CA THR A 87 0.29 19.82 -5.57
C THR A 87 1.09 20.37 -6.77
N LYS A 88 1.98 19.57 -7.37
CA LYS A 88 2.76 19.96 -8.55
C LYS A 88 1.88 20.27 -9.76
N ASP A 89 0.84 19.48 -9.99
CA ASP A 89 -0.12 19.73 -11.08
C ASP A 89 -0.90 21.04 -10.85
N SER A 90 -1.29 21.32 -9.60
CA SER A 90 -1.94 22.57 -9.23
C SER A 90 -1.01 23.78 -9.47
N MET A 91 0.26 23.69 -9.06
CA MET A 91 1.26 24.74 -9.28
C MET A 91 1.53 24.98 -10.76
N ASN A 92 1.63 23.92 -11.56
CA ASN A 92 1.83 24.04 -13.00
C ASN A 92 0.66 24.77 -13.67
N ASN A 93 -0.59 24.43 -13.31
CA ASN A 93 -1.78 25.10 -13.83
C ASN A 93 -1.83 26.59 -13.43
N ILE A 94 -1.43 26.94 -12.21
CA ILE A 94 -1.33 28.33 -11.75
C ILE A 94 -0.26 29.09 -12.53
N ASN A 95 0.96 28.54 -12.65
CA ASN A 95 2.06 29.18 -13.39
C ASN A 95 1.71 29.41 -14.87
N VAL A 96 0.98 28.48 -15.49
CA VAL A 96 0.48 28.64 -16.87
C VAL A 96 -0.56 29.76 -16.95
N LYS A 97 -1.53 29.81 -16.03
CA LYS A 97 -2.53 30.88 -15.97
C LYS A 97 -1.89 32.25 -15.75
N GLU A 98 -0.90 32.35 -14.88
CA GLU A 98 -0.16 33.59 -14.65
C GLU A 98 0.63 34.00 -15.90
N ASN A 99 1.31 33.07 -16.58
CA ASN A 99 1.99 33.36 -17.86
C ASN A 99 1.01 33.89 -18.92
N ILE A 100 -0.16 33.27 -19.09
CA ILE A 100 -1.18 33.72 -20.06
C ILE A 100 -1.68 35.12 -19.71
N ASN A 101 -1.93 35.40 -18.43
CA ASN A 101 -2.38 36.71 -17.98
C ASN A 101 -1.30 37.80 -18.18
N GLN A 102 -0.02 37.46 -18.02
CA GLN A 102 1.10 38.38 -18.29
C GLN A 102 1.25 38.65 -19.80
N VAL A 103 1.16 37.62 -20.64
CA VAL A 103 1.21 37.76 -22.12
C VAL A 103 0.04 38.59 -22.64
N SER A 104 -1.19 38.32 -22.17
CA SER A 104 -2.37 39.09 -22.57
C SER A 104 -2.29 40.58 -22.18
N LYS A 105 -1.55 40.92 -21.13
CA LYS A 105 -1.34 42.29 -20.67
C LYS A 105 -0.25 43.01 -21.46
N HIS A 106 0.71 42.27 -22.01
CA HIS A 106 1.73 42.79 -22.91
C HIS A 106 1.18 43.10 -24.31
N ASP A 107 0.19 42.34 -24.79
CA ASP A 107 -0.39 42.48 -26.14
C ASP A 107 -1.59 43.44 -26.21
N THR A 108 -1.98 44.07 -25.09
CA THR A 108 -3.05 45.08 -25.03
C THR A 108 -2.59 46.54 -24.87
N PRO A 109 -1.64 47.08 -25.67
CA PRO A 109 -1.47 48.53 -25.75
C PRO A 109 -2.32 49.22 -26.83
N LEU A 110 -3.08 48.55 -27.70
CA LEU A 110 -3.60 49.20 -28.94
C LEU A 110 -5.10 49.07 -29.28
N LEU A 111 -5.99 48.63 -28.37
CA LEU A 111 -7.45 48.65 -28.63
C LEU A 111 -8.22 49.76 -27.88
N HIS A 112 -7.53 50.76 -27.33
CA HIS A 112 -8.18 51.95 -26.75
C HIS A 112 -8.05 53.20 -27.66
N ASN A 113 -7.69 53.04 -28.95
CA ASN A 113 -7.50 54.18 -29.85
C ASN A 113 -8.04 53.98 -31.28
N VAL A 114 -8.97 53.05 -31.48
CA VAL A 114 -9.62 52.77 -32.80
C VAL A 114 -11.16 52.71 -32.68
N VAL A 115 -11.75 53.47 -31.76
CA VAL A 115 -13.19 53.80 -31.78
C VAL A 115 -13.34 55.30 -31.68
#